data_AF-A0A1G4Q594-F1
#
_entry.id   AF-A0A1G4Q594-F1
#
_cell.length_a   1.000
_cell.length_b   1.000
_cell.length_c   1.000
_cell.angle_alpha   90.00
_cell.angle_beta   90.00
_cell.angle_gamma   90.00
#
_symmetry.space_group_name_H-M   'P 1'
#
loop_
_entity.id
_entity.type
_entity.pdbx_description
1 polymer ?
#
loop_
_entity_poly.entity_id
_entity_poly.type
_entity_poly.pdbx_seq_one_letter_code
_entity_poly.pdbx_strand_id
1 'polypeptide(L)'
;MPTYLPTIIILSAAVLAILVVLYRVYDSRVEQPRKLEDELRDGLETYKADVMVLEPVRKAAAASSFAGDRLIIVEDFGKKPHRPYKMSQLMGMEVIVDDKVIGRVMRSGPHMMLDDIAPTVHRVTMRLVLDDPAFPSFELVVWDPNDTLTARAEGPRAAINNVRKWFYHVEAVLRRTISAPQPVIGAPAAAAPVRIPDFVPAPSLTPPPAPPPMATAASPALPPASAPPARPEGDVLNAPLIPYI
;
A
#
# COMPACT_ATOMS: atom_id res chain seq x y z
N MET A 1 26.77 66.65 25.08
CA MET A 1 27.40 65.54 24.33
C MET A 1 26.43 64.36 24.32
N PRO A 2 26.10 63.77 23.15
CA PRO A 2 25.00 62.82 23.02
C PRO A 2 25.46 61.41 23.40
N THR A 3 25.76 61.19 24.67
CA THR A 3 26.31 59.91 25.17
C THR A 3 25.34 58.74 24.99
N TYR A 4 24.04 59.01 24.88
CA TYR A 4 22.99 57.99 24.76
C TYR A 4 22.60 57.63 23.32
N LEU A 5 22.94 58.47 22.34
CA LEU A 5 22.62 58.24 20.93
C LEU A 5 23.22 56.93 20.38
N PRO A 6 24.51 56.59 20.63
CA PRO A 6 25.04 55.29 20.20
C PRO A 6 24.35 54.11 20.91
N THR A 7 24.03 54.24 22.20
CA THR A 7 23.33 53.20 22.98
C THR A 7 21.92 52.93 22.45
N ILE A 8 21.16 53.98 22.10
CA ILE A 8 19.82 53.86 21.52
C ILE A 8 19.87 53.17 20.16
N ILE A 9 20.87 53.52 19.32
CA ILE A 9 21.04 52.85 18.01
C ILE A 9 21.32 51.37 18.21
N ILE A 10 22.25 50.99 19.11
CA ILE A 10 22.58 49.59 19.39
C ILE A 10 21.36 48.83 19.91
N LEU A 11 20.60 49.42 20.86
CA LEU A 11 19.39 48.80 21.38
C LEU A 11 18.32 48.62 20.31
N SER A 12 18.10 49.63 19.45
CA SER A 12 17.13 49.53 18.36
C SER A 12 17.53 48.45 17.34
N ALA A 13 18.81 48.34 17.00
CA ALA A 13 19.33 47.30 16.12
C ALA A 13 19.19 45.90 16.75
N ALA A 14 19.47 45.76 18.04
CA ALA A 14 19.29 44.51 18.76
C ALA A 14 17.82 44.07 18.82
N VAL A 15 16.90 45.00 19.09
CA VAL A 15 15.46 44.73 19.06
C VAL A 15 15.01 44.30 17.67
N LEU A 16 15.46 44.98 16.62
CA LEU A 16 15.11 44.63 15.24
C LEU A 16 15.67 43.25 14.85
N ALA A 17 16.90 42.93 15.25
CA ALA A 17 17.47 41.60 15.04
C ALA A 17 16.66 40.50 15.74
N ILE A 18 16.23 40.73 16.98
CA ILE A 18 15.38 39.79 17.73
C ILE A 18 14.04 39.59 17.02
N LEU A 19 13.40 40.67 16.55
CA LEU A 19 12.13 40.58 15.82
C LEU A 19 12.27 39.79 14.52
N VAL A 20 13.37 39.96 13.78
CA VAL A 20 13.65 39.18 12.57
C VAL A 20 13.82 37.70 12.89
N VAL A 21 14.52 37.36 13.97
CA VAL A 21 14.69 35.96 14.41
C VAL A 21 13.34 35.36 14.81
N LEU A 22 12.54 36.08 15.60
CA LEU A 22 11.21 35.64 16.01
C LEU A 22 10.28 35.43 14.81
N TYR A 23 10.31 36.35 13.84
CA TYR A 23 9.54 36.22 12.61
C TYR A 23 9.97 34.98 11.80
N ARG A 24 11.28 34.73 11.67
CA ARG A 24 11.80 33.54 10.98
C ARG A 24 11.37 32.25 11.67
N VAL A 25 11.39 32.23 13.01
CA VAL A 25 10.89 31.08 13.78
C VAL A 25 9.39 30.92 13.57
N TYR A 26 8.61 31.99 13.59
CA TYR A 26 7.16 31.95 13.37
C TYR A 26 6.79 31.45 11.97
N ASP A 27 7.34 32.05 10.91
CA ASP A 27 7.09 31.64 9.53
C ASP A 27 7.41 30.16 9.35
N SER A 28 8.59 29.75 9.84
CA SER A 28 9.06 28.37 9.76
C SER A 28 8.20 27.36 10.53
N ARG A 29 7.58 27.75 11.65
CA ARG A 29 6.90 26.84 12.59
C ARG A 29 5.39 26.79 12.42
N VAL A 30 4.79 27.89 12.02
CA VAL A 30 3.34 28.05 11.98
C VAL A 30 2.90 28.19 10.53
N GLU A 31 3.59 29.05 9.77
CA GLU A 31 3.13 29.40 8.44
C GLU A 31 3.52 28.36 7.39
N GLN A 32 4.74 27.80 7.43
CA GLN A 32 5.16 26.73 6.53
C GLN A 32 4.28 25.46 6.62
N PRO A 33 4.03 24.86 7.80
CA PRO A 33 3.17 23.68 7.86
C PRO A 33 1.73 24.00 7.44
N ARG A 34 1.21 25.17 7.83
CA ARG A 34 -0.13 25.59 7.41
C ARG A 34 -0.24 25.78 5.89
N LYS A 35 0.77 26.38 5.25
CA LYS A 35 0.83 26.52 3.79
C LYS A 35 0.90 25.17 3.09
N LEU A 36 1.67 24.22 3.63
CA LEU A 36 1.72 22.84 3.10
C LEU A 36 0.39 22.12 3.26
N GLU A 37 -0.28 22.26 4.41
CA GLU A 37 -1.62 21.71 4.62
C GLU A 37 -2.66 22.33 3.68
N ASP A 38 -2.59 23.63 3.47
CA ASP A 38 -3.46 24.35 2.57
C ASP A 38 -3.24 23.91 1.11
N GLU A 39 -1.99 23.71 0.68
CA GLU A 39 -1.64 23.17 -0.65
C GLU A 39 -2.14 21.74 -0.83
N LEU A 40 -2.00 20.88 0.19
CA LEU A 40 -2.53 19.53 0.15
C LEU A 40 -4.06 19.52 0.10
N ARG A 41 -4.71 20.42 0.84
CA ARG A 41 -6.16 20.59 0.82
C ARG A 41 -6.64 21.07 -0.53
N ASP A 42 -5.93 22.01 -1.15
CA ASP A 42 -6.23 22.48 -2.50
C ASP A 42 -6.14 21.34 -3.53
N GLY A 43 -5.06 20.54 -3.50
CA GLY A 43 -4.91 19.40 -4.40
C GLY A 43 -5.95 18.28 -4.20
N LEU A 44 -6.43 18.09 -2.97
CA LEU A 44 -7.53 17.16 -2.65
C LEU A 44 -8.93 17.73 -2.95
N GLU A 45 -9.01 19.01 -3.31
CA GLU A 45 -10.24 19.73 -3.63
C GLU A 45 -11.27 19.66 -2.48
N THR A 46 -12.39 18.96 -2.70
CA THR A 46 -13.49 18.83 -1.71
C THR A 46 -13.34 17.59 -0.83
N TYR A 47 -12.42 16.68 -1.17
CA TYR A 47 -12.27 15.42 -0.45
C TYR A 47 -11.43 15.56 0.81
N LYS A 48 -11.83 14.87 1.88
CA LYS A 48 -11.07 14.82 3.13
C LYS A 48 -9.86 13.89 2.97
N ALA A 49 -8.70 14.30 3.51
CA ALA A 49 -7.54 13.44 3.65
C ALA A 49 -7.80 12.34 4.70
N ASP A 50 -7.60 11.08 4.34
CA ASP A 50 -7.63 9.95 5.27
C ASP A 50 -6.33 9.89 6.10
N VAL A 51 -5.22 10.08 5.39
CA VAL A 51 -3.87 10.15 5.93
C VAL A 51 -3.13 11.34 5.31
N MET A 52 -2.34 12.02 6.15
CA MET A 52 -1.56 13.18 5.78
C MET A 52 -0.26 13.15 6.56
N VAL A 53 0.84 13.53 5.91
CA VAL A 53 2.14 13.68 6.55
C VAL A 53 2.84 14.90 5.97
N LEU A 54 3.52 15.64 6.84
CA LEU A 54 4.18 16.88 6.51
C LEU A 54 5.66 16.75 6.87
N GLU A 55 6.50 17.27 5.99
CA GLU A 55 7.92 17.46 6.23
C GLU A 55 8.27 18.94 5.97
N PRO A 56 8.05 19.82 6.97
CA PRO A 56 8.19 21.27 6.78
C PRO A 56 9.58 21.73 6.33
N VAL A 57 10.61 20.93 6.62
CA VAL A 57 12.02 21.34 6.50
C VAL A 57 12.52 21.17 5.09
N ARG A 58 12.20 20.02 4.48
CA ARG A 58 12.40 19.79 3.04
C ARG A 58 11.23 20.31 2.20
N LYS A 59 10.26 20.99 2.82
CA LYS A 59 9.09 21.56 2.15
C LYS A 59 8.33 20.50 1.34
N ALA A 60 8.23 19.31 1.90
CA ALA A 60 7.62 18.16 1.28
C ALA A 60 6.39 17.73 2.09
N ALA A 61 5.41 17.17 1.41
CA ALA A 61 4.20 16.68 2.06
C ALA A 61 3.51 15.63 1.20
N ALA A 62 2.72 14.77 1.84
CA ALA A 62 1.86 13.82 1.13
C ALA A 62 0.50 13.73 1.82
N ALA A 63 -0.56 13.59 1.02
CA ALA A 63 -1.89 13.31 1.52
C ALA A 63 -2.61 12.32 0.59
N SER A 64 -3.35 11.38 1.19
CA SER A 64 -4.16 10.42 0.45
C SER A 64 -5.62 10.57 0.85
N SER A 65 -6.51 10.55 -0.15
CA SER A 65 -7.94 10.41 0.02
C SER A 65 -8.44 9.27 -0.85
N PHE A 66 -8.92 8.20 -0.21
CA PHE A 66 -9.52 7.06 -0.90
C PHE A 66 -10.87 7.42 -1.50
N ALA A 67 -11.68 8.23 -0.80
CA ALA A 67 -12.99 8.67 -1.28
C ALA A 67 -12.90 9.49 -2.58
N GLY A 68 -11.83 10.28 -2.73
CA GLY A 68 -11.57 11.08 -3.93
C GLY A 68 -10.74 10.39 -5.02
N ASP A 69 -10.31 9.14 -4.83
CA ASP A 69 -9.33 8.45 -5.69
C ASP A 69 -8.07 9.30 -5.96
N ARG A 70 -7.56 9.99 -4.92
CA ARG A 70 -6.45 10.95 -5.05
C ARG A 70 -5.34 10.72 -4.04
N LEU A 71 -4.11 10.89 -4.51
CA LEU A 71 -2.89 10.95 -3.73
C LEU A 71 -2.14 12.20 -4.18
N ILE A 72 -1.99 13.17 -3.28
CA ILE A 72 -1.29 14.42 -3.57
C ILE A 72 0.10 14.36 -2.96
N ILE A 73 1.09 14.66 -3.77
CA ILE A 73 2.49 14.72 -3.38
C ILE A 73 3.00 16.12 -3.65
N VAL A 74 3.55 16.75 -2.61
CA VAL A 74 4.19 18.06 -2.67
C VAL A 74 5.68 17.85 -2.42
N GLU A 75 6.51 18.32 -3.34
CA GLU A 75 7.97 18.30 -3.21
C GLU A 75 8.48 19.72 -3.43
N ASP A 76 9.37 20.20 -2.55
CA ASP A 76 10.03 21.50 -2.73
C ASP A 76 9.01 22.65 -2.89
N PHE A 77 8.06 22.72 -1.94
CA PHE A 77 6.92 23.65 -1.96
C PHE A 77 7.34 25.10 -2.28
N GLY A 78 6.60 25.71 -3.21
CA GLY A 78 6.87 27.03 -3.76
C GLY A 78 7.79 27.05 -4.99
N LYS A 79 8.50 25.94 -5.30
CA LYS A 79 9.29 25.81 -6.53
C LYS A 79 8.64 24.89 -7.56
N LYS A 80 8.06 23.79 -7.10
CA LYS A 80 7.37 22.80 -7.95
C LYS A 80 5.88 22.80 -7.61
N PRO A 81 5.00 22.62 -8.60
CA PRO A 81 3.58 22.40 -8.34
C PRO A 81 3.39 21.06 -7.61
N HIS A 82 2.31 20.94 -6.85
CA HIS A 82 1.89 19.65 -6.31
C HIS A 82 1.57 18.66 -7.46
N ARG A 83 1.82 17.38 -7.22
CA ARG A 83 1.58 16.31 -8.19
C ARG A 83 0.39 15.47 -7.74
N PRO A 84 -0.73 15.51 -8.47
CA PRO A 84 -1.87 14.65 -8.21
C PRO A 84 -1.68 13.27 -8.88
N TYR A 85 -1.78 12.22 -8.09
CA TYR A 85 -1.80 10.84 -8.53
C TYR A 85 -3.16 10.21 -8.23
N LYS A 86 -3.56 9.24 -9.04
CA LYS A 86 -4.72 8.39 -8.72
C LYS A 86 -4.33 7.28 -7.76
N MET A 87 -5.28 6.72 -7.04
CA MET A 87 -4.98 5.60 -6.15
C MET A 87 -4.55 4.35 -6.92
N SER A 88 -5.00 4.21 -8.18
CA SER A 88 -4.53 3.15 -9.07
C SER A 88 -3.04 3.24 -9.41
N GLN A 89 -2.44 4.43 -9.37
CA GLN A 89 -1.01 4.66 -9.64
C GLN A 89 -0.13 4.40 -8.42
N LEU A 90 -0.71 4.23 -7.23
CA LEU A 90 0.03 3.83 -6.04
C LEU A 90 0.40 2.35 -6.16
N MET A 91 1.70 2.08 -6.26
CA MET A 91 2.25 0.72 -6.35
C MET A 91 2.59 0.15 -4.99
N GLY A 92 2.97 1.00 -4.03
CA GLY A 92 3.33 0.53 -2.70
C GLY A 92 3.89 1.62 -1.81
N MET A 93 4.32 1.18 -0.62
CA MET A 93 4.99 2.02 0.35
C MET A 93 6.03 1.21 1.12
N GLU A 94 7.11 1.87 1.48
CA GLU A 94 8.17 1.36 2.33
C GLU A 94 8.35 2.26 3.54
N VAL A 95 8.64 1.62 4.67
CA VAL A 95 8.97 2.27 5.92
C VAL A 95 10.44 1.99 6.20
N ILE A 96 11.23 3.06 6.29
CA ILE A 96 12.68 3.02 6.49
C ILE A 96 12.97 3.66 7.84
N VAL A 97 13.63 2.90 8.71
CA VAL A 97 14.08 3.36 10.01
C VAL A 97 15.58 3.14 10.11
N ASP A 98 16.34 4.18 10.42
CA ASP A 98 17.81 4.15 10.53
C ASP A 98 18.46 3.44 9.32
N ASP A 99 18.04 3.83 8.10
CA ASP A 99 18.47 3.28 6.80
C ASP A 99 18.12 1.80 6.54
N LYS A 100 17.34 1.17 7.42
CA LYS A 100 16.82 -0.18 7.25
C LYS A 100 15.34 -0.15 6.86
N VAL A 101 14.97 -0.85 5.79
CA VAL A 101 13.55 -1.10 5.48
C VAL A 101 13.01 -2.05 6.55
N ILE A 102 12.01 -1.60 7.30
CA ILE A 102 11.37 -2.36 8.39
C ILE A 102 9.92 -2.74 8.07
N GLY A 103 9.33 -2.13 7.05
CA GLY A 103 8.02 -2.49 6.53
C GLY A 103 7.98 -2.19 5.04
N ARG A 104 7.33 -3.06 4.27
CA ARG A 104 7.15 -2.89 2.83
C ARG A 104 5.83 -3.49 2.43
N VAL A 105 4.97 -2.67 1.82
CA VAL A 105 3.73 -3.12 1.18
C VAL A 105 3.80 -2.76 -0.30
N MET A 106 3.55 -3.73 -1.16
CA MET A 106 3.57 -3.58 -2.62
C MET A 106 2.35 -4.25 -3.23
N ARG A 107 1.87 -3.73 -4.37
CA ARG A 107 0.75 -4.31 -5.13
C ARG A 107 1.07 -5.72 -5.61
N SER A 108 2.30 -5.94 -6.05
CA SER A 108 2.85 -7.23 -6.44
C SER A 108 4.26 -7.35 -5.88
N GLY A 109 4.58 -8.48 -5.25
CA GLY A 109 5.91 -8.76 -4.68
C GLY A 109 5.91 -9.10 -3.19
N PRO A 110 7.10 -9.16 -2.57
CA PRO A 110 7.24 -9.55 -1.17
C PRO A 110 6.70 -8.46 -0.24
N HIS A 111 5.72 -8.83 0.57
CA HIS A 111 5.15 -8.00 1.62
C HIS A 111 5.91 -8.27 2.92
N MET A 112 6.44 -7.22 3.54
CA MET A 112 7.04 -7.26 4.87
C MET A 112 6.14 -6.46 5.81
N MET A 113 5.48 -7.16 6.74
CA MET A 113 4.66 -6.50 7.74
C MET A 113 5.53 -5.62 8.64
N LEU A 114 4.94 -4.53 9.12
CA LEU A 114 5.60 -3.64 10.05
C LEU A 114 5.64 -4.30 11.44
N ASP A 115 6.80 -4.82 11.82
CA ASP A 115 7.05 -5.39 13.16
C ASP A 115 7.18 -4.31 14.24
N ASP A 116 7.19 -4.74 15.50
CA ASP A 116 7.30 -3.81 16.63
C ASP A 116 8.65 -3.08 16.61
N ILE A 117 8.60 -1.76 16.54
CA ILE A 117 9.78 -0.91 16.35
C ILE A 117 10.40 -0.64 17.72
N ALA A 118 11.70 -0.89 17.84
CA ALA A 118 12.46 -0.64 19.06
C ALA A 118 12.26 0.80 19.57
N PRO A 119 12.27 1.04 20.90
CA PRO A 119 11.96 2.33 21.50
C PRO A 119 12.95 3.45 21.13
N THR A 120 14.13 3.12 20.62
CA THR A 120 15.16 4.07 20.18
C THR A 120 15.20 4.10 18.65
N VAL A 121 14.71 5.19 18.06
CA VAL A 121 14.76 5.44 16.62
C VAL A 121 15.38 6.80 16.37
N HIS A 122 16.38 6.86 15.48
CA HIS A 122 17.00 8.13 15.11
C HIS A 122 16.23 8.73 13.94
N ARG A 123 16.08 8.04 12.82
CA ARG A 123 15.42 8.60 11.63
C ARG A 123 14.28 7.72 11.17
N VAL A 124 13.12 8.32 10.95
CA VAL A 124 11.95 7.66 10.36
C VAL A 124 11.67 8.29 9.01
N THR A 125 11.68 7.45 7.99
CA THR A 125 11.45 7.84 6.60
C THR A 125 10.37 6.94 6.00
N MET A 126 9.47 7.54 5.24
CA MET A 126 8.42 6.86 4.50
C MET A 126 8.68 7.08 3.02
N ARG A 127 8.69 6.00 2.23
CA ARG A 127 8.84 6.08 0.78
C ARG A 127 7.59 5.54 0.10
N LEU A 128 6.94 6.36 -0.71
CA LEU A 128 5.84 5.97 -1.57
C LEU A 128 6.41 5.53 -2.93
N VAL A 129 5.89 4.44 -3.48
CA VAL A 129 6.28 3.90 -4.78
C VAL A 129 5.10 4.04 -5.73
N LEU A 130 5.35 4.63 -6.90
CA LEU A 130 4.35 5.07 -7.86
C LEU A 130 4.62 4.44 -9.23
N ASP A 131 3.56 4.24 -10.00
CA ASP A 131 3.62 3.85 -11.41
C ASP A 131 3.78 5.10 -12.30
N ASP A 132 4.88 5.82 -12.08
CA ASP A 132 5.27 7.00 -12.85
C ASP A 132 6.74 6.85 -13.28
N PRO A 133 7.04 6.75 -14.59
CA PRO A 133 8.41 6.56 -15.05
C PRO A 133 9.31 7.77 -14.80
N ALA A 134 8.75 8.98 -14.66
CA ALA A 134 9.52 10.18 -14.37
C ALA A 134 9.82 10.30 -12.87
N PHE A 135 8.87 9.90 -12.03
CA PHE A 135 8.96 9.99 -10.56
C PHE A 135 8.50 8.69 -9.89
N PRO A 136 9.31 7.61 -9.97
CA PRO A 136 8.88 6.27 -9.54
C PRO A 136 8.79 6.12 -8.02
N SER A 137 9.46 6.98 -7.27
CA SER A 137 9.43 6.94 -5.81
C SER A 137 9.51 8.33 -5.21
N PHE A 138 8.82 8.52 -4.10
CA PHE A 138 8.82 9.76 -3.34
C PHE A 138 9.14 9.46 -1.87
N GLU A 139 10.18 10.09 -1.34
CA GLU A 139 10.67 9.89 0.02
C GLU A 139 10.29 11.08 0.90
N LEU A 140 9.74 10.79 2.07
CA LEU A 140 9.46 11.76 3.12
C LEU A 140 10.17 11.37 4.40
N VAL A 141 10.87 12.30 5.01
CA VAL A 141 11.42 12.13 6.35
C VAL A 141 10.41 12.64 7.36
N VAL A 142 9.81 11.71 8.09
CA VAL A 142 8.79 12.00 9.09
C VAL A 142 9.43 12.37 10.43
N TRP A 143 10.62 11.86 10.70
CA TRP A 143 11.38 12.18 11.91
C TRP A 143 12.88 12.14 11.68
N ASP A 144 13.57 13.17 12.18
CA ASP A 144 15.04 13.25 12.27
C ASP A 144 15.41 14.12 13.49
N PRO A 145 16.28 13.65 14.42
CA PRO A 145 16.70 14.39 15.60
C PRO A 145 17.55 15.62 15.27
N ASN A 146 18.21 15.63 14.11
CA ASN A 146 19.05 16.75 13.68
C ASN A 146 18.22 17.88 13.09
N ASP A 147 16.96 17.61 12.79
CA ASP A 147 16.06 18.54 12.16
C ASP A 147 15.25 19.31 13.22
N THR A 148 15.63 20.56 13.47
CA THR A 148 15.04 21.37 14.55
C THR A 148 13.52 21.59 14.46
N LEU A 149 12.90 21.53 13.27
CA LEU A 149 11.45 21.69 13.13
C LEU A 149 10.73 20.35 13.31
N THR A 150 11.28 19.29 12.71
CA THR A 150 10.72 17.92 12.80
C THR A 150 10.92 17.34 14.20
N ALA A 151 12.10 17.54 14.80
CA ALA A 151 12.49 17.07 16.14
C ALA A 151 11.66 17.64 17.30
N ARG A 152 10.87 18.70 17.07
CA ARG A 152 10.05 19.33 18.12
C ARG A 152 8.54 19.25 17.90
N ALA A 153 8.09 18.83 16.71
CA ALA A 153 6.67 18.84 16.39
C ALA A 153 5.92 17.68 17.07
N GLU A 154 6.48 16.46 17.06
CA GLU A 154 5.69 15.28 17.45
C GLU A 154 6.47 14.15 18.17
N GLY A 155 7.80 14.23 18.26
CA GLY A 155 8.60 13.18 18.88
C GLY A 155 8.67 11.89 18.04
N PRO A 156 9.63 10.99 18.32
CA PRO A 156 9.84 9.80 17.51
C PRO A 156 8.63 8.84 17.54
N ARG A 157 7.92 8.78 18.67
CA ARG A 157 6.74 7.91 18.81
C ARG A 157 5.55 8.34 17.96
N ALA A 158 5.24 9.64 17.90
CA ALA A 158 4.13 10.09 17.07
C ALA A 158 4.44 9.95 15.58
N ALA A 159 5.70 10.20 15.18
CA ALA A 159 6.15 9.94 13.82
C ALA A 159 5.97 8.46 13.41
N ILE A 160 6.37 7.52 14.27
CA ILE A 160 6.13 6.09 14.06
C ILE A 160 4.63 5.78 13.94
N ASN A 161 3.80 6.34 14.83
CA ASN A 161 2.36 6.13 14.78
C ASN A 161 1.74 6.68 13.48
N ASN A 162 2.21 7.83 13.01
CA ASN A 162 1.75 8.41 11.75
C ASN A 162 2.15 7.54 10.55
N VAL A 163 3.40 7.07 10.51
CA VAL A 163 3.87 6.14 9.48
C VAL A 163 3.12 4.81 9.52
N ARG A 164 2.83 4.29 10.72
CA ARG A 164 2.02 3.08 10.91
C ARG A 164 0.59 3.28 10.37
N LYS A 165 -0.02 4.45 10.61
CA LYS A 165 -1.33 4.81 10.06
C LYS A 165 -1.29 4.83 8.52
N TRP A 166 -0.27 5.45 7.94
CA TRP A 166 -0.02 5.43 6.49
C TRP A 166 0.16 4.01 5.96
N PHE A 167 0.93 3.17 6.65
CA PHE A 167 1.21 1.80 6.23
C PHE A 167 -0.06 0.96 6.09
N TYR A 168 -0.89 0.95 7.14
CA TYR A 168 -2.15 0.20 7.10
C TYR A 168 -3.18 0.81 6.14
N HIS A 169 -3.17 2.13 5.97
CA HIS A 169 -4.02 2.78 4.97
C HIS A 169 -3.65 2.34 3.55
N VAL A 170 -2.36 2.43 3.19
CA VAL A 170 -1.87 1.98 1.87
C VAL A 170 -2.13 0.49 1.68
N GLU A 171 -1.90 -0.35 2.70
CA GLU A 171 -2.22 -1.77 2.64
C GLU A 171 -3.71 -2.03 2.35
N ALA A 172 -4.61 -1.35 3.07
CA ALA A 172 -6.06 -1.49 2.87
C ALA A 172 -6.48 -1.03 1.48
N VAL A 173 -5.94 0.09 1.01
CA VAL A 173 -6.15 0.63 -0.34
C VAL A 173 -5.71 -0.37 -1.40
N LEU A 174 -4.50 -0.92 -1.29
CA LEU A 174 -3.97 -1.89 -2.25
C LEU A 174 -4.82 -3.16 -2.27
N ARG A 175 -5.19 -3.68 -1.10
CA ARG A 175 -6.07 -4.86 -0.98
C ARG A 175 -7.43 -4.62 -1.63
N ARG A 176 -7.98 -3.40 -1.52
CA ARG A 176 -9.28 -3.04 -2.08
C ARG A 176 -9.22 -2.82 -3.59
N THR A 177 -8.17 -2.19 -4.10
CA THR A 177 -7.97 -1.98 -5.54
C THR A 177 -7.67 -3.27 -6.29
N ILE A 178 -7.00 -4.24 -5.67
CA ILE A 178 -6.79 -5.58 -6.23
C ILE A 178 -8.09 -6.40 -6.23
N SER A 179 -8.91 -6.26 -5.18
CA SER A 179 -10.17 -7.01 -5.01
C SER A 179 -11.38 -6.39 -5.71
N ALA A 180 -11.25 -5.19 -6.28
CA ALA A 180 -12.36 -4.55 -6.99
C ALA A 180 -12.63 -5.35 -8.29
N PRO A 181 -13.85 -5.87 -8.51
CA PRO A 181 -14.18 -6.50 -9.78
C PRO A 181 -14.02 -5.44 -10.87
N GLN A 182 -13.08 -5.68 -11.80
CA GLN A 182 -13.00 -4.90 -13.03
C GLN A 182 -14.41 -4.97 -13.66
N PRO A 183 -15.11 -3.85 -13.91
CA PRO A 183 -16.31 -3.91 -14.72
C PRO A 183 -15.86 -4.50 -16.06
N VAL A 184 -16.32 -5.72 -16.33
CA VAL A 184 -16.10 -6.39 -17.61
C VAL A 184 -16.86 -5.57 -18.65
N ILE A 185 -16.22 -4.53 -19.18
CA ILE A 185 -16.68 -3.83 -20.36
C ILE A 185 -16.50 -4.83 -21.49
N GLY A 186 -17.56 -5.59 -21.78
CA GLY A 186 -17.56 -6.64 -22.79
C GLY A 186 -17.68 -8.06 -22.27
N ALA A 187 -18.48 -8.33 -21.24
CA ALA A 187 -19.27 -9.56 -21.33
C ALA A 187 -20.36 -9.28 -22.40
N PRO A 188 -20.39 -9.98 -23.55
CA PRO A 188 -21.57 -9.94 -24.39
C PRO A 188 -22.73 -10.30 -23.48
N ALA A 189 -23.78 -9.48 -23.48
CA ALA A 189 -25.04 -9.81 -22.85
C ALA A 189 -25.31 -11.29 -23.16
N ALA A 190 -25.44 -12.11 -22.11
CA ALA A 190 -25.79 -13.51 -22.25
C ALA A 190 -26.90 -13.57 -23.29
N ALA A 191 -26.58 -14.12 -24.47
CA ALA A 191 -27.52 -14.21 -25.55
C ALA A 191 -28.74 -14.91 -24.95
N ALA A 192 -29.88 -14.21 -24.92
CA ALA A 192 -31.15 -14.84 -24.63
C ALA A 192 -31.20 -16.11 -25.48
N PRO A 193 -31.53 -17.29 -24.90
CA PRO A 193 -31.55 -18.52 -25.67
C PRO A 193 -32.46 -18.28 -26.86
N VAL A 194 -31.87 -18.23 -28.06
CA VAL A 194 -32.60 -18.14 -29.31
C VAL A 194 -33.51 -19.36 -29.30
N ARG A 195 -34.82 -19.11 -29.22
CA ARG A 195 -35.84 -20.15 -29.31
C ARG A 195 -35.72 -20.72 -30.72
N ILE A 196 -35.04 -21.86 -30.83
CA ILE A 196 -34.92 -22.62 -32.06
C ILE A 196 -36.37 -22.98 -32.46
N PRO A 197 -36.88 -22.58 -33.63
CA PRO A 197 -38.19 -23.03 -34.07
C PRO A 197 -38.21 -24.55 -34.17
N ASP A 198 -39.35 -25.14 -33.77
CA ASP A 198 -39.57 -26.56 -33.58
C ASP A 198 -39.03 -27.40 -34.74
N PHE A 199 -38.16 -28.35 -34.38
CA PHE A 199 -37.71 -29.41 -35.26
C PHE A 199 -38.93 -30.25 -35.68
N VAL A 200 -39.27 -30.19 -36.97
CA VAL A 200 -40.23 -31.09 -37.60
C VAL A 200 -39.77 -32.54 -37.36
N PRO A 201 -40.60 -33.45 -36.83
CA PRO A 201 -40.15 -34.80 -36.57
C PRO A 201 -39.89 -35.53 -37.90
N ALA A 202 -38.63 -35.89 -38.13
CA ALA A 202 -38.25 -36.85 -39.17
C ALA A 202 -38.81 -38.23 -38.81
N PRO A 203 -39.35 -39.00 -39.77
CA PRO A 203 -39.93 -40.32 -39.51
C PRO A 203 -38.85 -41.31 -39.05
N SER A 204 -39.18 -42.05 -37.99
CA SER A 204 -38.36 -43.08 -37.36
C SER A 204 -37.97 -44.17 -38.36
N LEU A 205 -36.69 -44.31 -38.68
CA LEU A 205 -36.18 -45.52 -39.32
C LEU A 205 -36.01 -46.59 -38.23
N THR A 206 -36.84 -47.62 -38.30
CA THR A 206 -36.73 -48.84 -37.49
C THR A 206 -35.38 -49.52 -37.70
N PRO A 207 -34.70 -49.99 -36.64
CA PRO A 207 -33.49 -50.81 -36.79
C PRO A 207 -33.85 -52.17 -37.41
N PRO A 208 -33.03 -52.71 -38.34
CA PRO A 208 -33.20 -54.07 -38.84
C PRO A 208 -32.88 -55.12 -37.74
N PRO A 209 -33.49 -56.32 -37.82
CA PRO A 209 -33.39 -57.34 -36.78
C PRO A 209 -32.01 -57.99 -36.69
N ALA A 210 -31.62 -58.36 -35.48
CA ALA A 210 -30.36 -59.02 -35.16
C ALA A 210 -30.27 -60.44 -35.80
N PRO A 211 -29.09 -60.85 -36.31
CA PRO A 211 -28.88 -62.21 -36.79
C PRO A 211 -28.77 -63.24 -35.63
N PRO A 212 -29.14 -64.52 -35.89
CA PRO A 212 -29.25 -65.59 -34.88
C PRO A 212 -27.89 -66.11 -34.38
N PRO A 213 -27.87 -66.84 -33.24
CA PRO A 213 -26.65 -67.21 -32.54
C PRO A 213 -25.94 -68.40 -33.20
N MET A 214 -24.61 -68.33 -33.32
CA MET A 214 -23.77 -69.49 -33.55
C MET A 214 -22.94 -69.82 -32.31
N ALA A 215 -22.90 -71.11 -32.02
CA ALA A 215 -22.54 -71.72 -30.76
C ALA A 215 -21.03 -71.93 -30.56
N THR A 216 -20.67 -71.97 -29.27
CA THR A 216 -19.64 -72.80 -28.61
C THR A 216 -18.18 -72.76 -29.09
N ALA A 217 -17.31 -72.27 -28.19
CA ALA A 217 -16.10 -72.98 -27.80
C ALA A 217 -15.77 -72.68 -26.33
N ALA A 218 -15.21 -73.67 -25.65
CA ALA A 218 -15.21 -73.88 -24.22
C ALA A 218 -14.15 -73.09 -23.40
N SER A 219 -14.52 -72.81 -22.13
CA SER A 219 -13.75 -72.68 -20.86
C SER A 219 -12.26 -73.11 -20.84
N PRO A 220 -11.40 -72.58 -19.91
CA PRO A 220 -11.73 -72.52 -18.47
C PRO A 220 -11.19 -71.37 -17.59
N ALA A 221 -12.02 -71.08 -16.57
CA ALA A 221 -11.79 -70.69 -15.18
C ALA A 221 -10.41 -70.16 -14.72
N LEU A 222 -10.42 -68.92 -14.18
CA LEU A 222 -9.49 -68.46 -13.14
C LEU A 222 -10.27 -68.25 -11.81
N PRO A 223 -9.72 -68.66 -10.64
CA PRO A 223 -10.39 -68.62 -9.34
C PRO A 223 -10.42 -67.20 -8.69
N PRO A 224 -11.23 -67.01 -7.63
CA PRO A 224 -11.78 -65.71 -7.23
C PRO A 224 -10.87 -64.84 -6.33
N ALA A 225 -11.26 -63.56 -6.28
CA ALA A 225 -10.71 -62.49 -5.44
C ALA A 225 -10.62 -62.87 -3.95
N SER A 226 -9.49 -62.54 -3.34
CA SER A 226 -9.28 -62.59 -1.89
C SER A 226 -9.23 -61.17 -1.32
N ALA A 227 -9.98 -60.97 -0.24
CA ALA A 227 -10.17 -59.75 0.54
C ALA A 227 -8.87 -59.26 1.24
N PRO A 228 -8.80 -57.98 1.69
CA PRO A 228 -7.59 -57.39 2.26
C PRO A 228 -7.40 -57.77 3.73
N PRO A 229 -6.17 -58.09 4.19
CA PRO A 229 -5.89 -58.24 5.61
C PRO A 229 -5.48 -56.92 6.29
N ALA A 230 -5.90 -56.87 7.55
CA ALA A 230 -5.83 -55.84 8.58
C ALA A 230 -4.47 -55.15 8.82
N ARG A 231 -4.56 -53.90 9.30
CA ARG A 231 -3.47 -53.18 10.00
C ARG A 231 -3.04 -53.95 11.25
N PRO A 232 -1.73 -54.01 11.55
CA PRO A 232 -1.25 -54.16 12.90
C PRO A 232 -0.91 -52.79 13.49
N GLU A 233 -1.44 -52.59 14.68
CA GLU A 233 -1.19 -51.53 15.64
C GLU A 233 0.16 -51.76 16.33
N GLY A 234 0.93 -50.67 16.53
CA GLY A 234 2.04 -50.60 17.48
C GLY A 234 3.44 -50.84 16.91
N ASP A 235 4.16 -49.75 16.62
CA ASP A 235 5.51 -49.59 17.16
C ASP A 235 5.84 -48.09 17.29
N VAL A 236 5.91 -47.65 18.53
CA VAL A 236 6.40 -46.34 18.97
C VAL A 236 7.93 -46.45 19.06
N LEU A 237 8.64 -45.39 18.68
CA LEU A 237 10.12 -45.23 18.72
C LEU A 237 10.86 -45.55 17.42
N ASN A 238 10.72 -44.69 16.41
CA ASN A 238 11.91 -44.33 15.63
C ASN A 238 11.76 -42.96 14.94
N ALA A 239 12.01 -41.90 15.70
CA ALA A 239 12.30 -40.58 15.14
C ALA A 239 13.83 -40.42 15.14
N PRO A 240 14.50 -40.29 13.97
CA PRO A 240 15.81 -39.68 13.95
C PRO A 240 15.67 -38.15 13.87
N LEU A 241 15.88 -37.49 15.02
CA LEU A 241 16.37 -36.12 15.09
C LEU A 241 17.73 -36.05 14.40
N ILE A 242 17.92 -35.22 13.37
CA ILE A 242 19.21 -34.56 13.13
C ILE A 242 19.00 -33.23 12.35
N PRO A 243 19.93 -32.26 12.38
CA PRO A 243 19.95 -31.17 13.37
C PRO A 243 20.09 -29.78 12.71
N TYR A 244 19.90 -28.72 13.50
CA TYR A 244 20.40 -27.39 13.15
C TYR A 244 21.94 -27.37 13.22
N ILE A 245 22.56 -26.87 12.14
CA ILE A 245 23.86 -26.19 12.16
C ILE A 245 23.71 -24.92 11.33
#